data_AF-A0A818Y3W5-F1
#
_entry.id   AF-A0A818Y3W5-F1
#
_cell.length_a   1.000
_cell.length_b   1.000
_cell.length_c   1.000
_cell.angle_alpha   90.00
_cell.angle_beta   90.00
_cell.angle_gamma   90.00
#
_symmetry.space_group_name_H-M   'P 1'
#
loop_
_entity.id
_entity.type
_entity.pdbx_description
1 polymer ?
#
loop_
_entity_poly.entity_id
_entity_poly.type
_entity_poly.pdbx_seq_one_letter_code
_entity_poly.pdbx_strand_id
1 'polypeptide(L)'
;MKLYQDSLNLIANNFNINDCVGIAIHTVDKTNTDPKHLPCLIIEKNEKNNVSLYKLICQYGISQNTFEAGQFMNLKDACSNELKQTGVSTLKPIAIIEDSKLYSRGSTTGRTYLISQKQKKLEKETFLTDEPISPEEDAYYTECKQYYHITKTPLISTSDEIFKNDIELKSSILKFAIDVDYSEFVLQKFLNKICNMLDIDIDDIDIKKIQKGCVVLEMEIFKKIDSKLQKLKILFKTLTNKVRKELGKLKIFFMFMGDITSLNKKQKFRNAIKLHPEWNLTYAKDHTYWEGALNDGIDRGNQPYYCPVGWKRYALYVTDHFPEKFKGWCKCYHGTKFSYGLSILLCGLKPAEIAAHGKGIYVSPSINYVCHPRYSEIKHIETPEQKKVFKSGEYIQFVLECRVHPTNIKRIVKETLGASGTIIDSNINNDIIEWLIDDQNKDVVDFNDPDASIVCTGLMIRVTDNHPGLLPESDWWFKSHLCNTKRCCCLDIDFDELKQQKNKAHTCNIVYE
;
A
#
# COMPACT_ATOMS: atom_id res chain seq x y z
N MET A 1 29.28 -22.55 -37.58
CA MET A 1 29.23 -21.64 -36.43
C MET A 1 30.28 -20.54 -36.53
N LYS A 2 31.57 -20.84 -36.72
CA LYS A 2 32.65 -19.85 -36.89
C LYS A 2 32.39 -18.82 -38.01
N LEU A 3 31.98 -19.27 -39.20
CA LEU A 3 31.61 -18.40 -40.34
C LEU A 3 30.43 -17.43 -40.09
N TYR A 4 29.48 -17.77 -39.21
CA TYR A 4 28.32 -16.90 -38.90
C TYR A 4 28.65 -15.90 -37.78
N GLN A 5 29.51 -16.31 -36.84
CA GLN A 5 30.09 -15.43 -35.84
C GLN A 5 31.04 -14.41 -36.49
N ASP A 6 31.82 -14.84 -37.48
CA ASP A 6 32.71 -13.99 -38.26
C ASP A 6 31.92 -13.01 -39.14
N SER A 7 30.75 -13.40 -39.68
CA SER A 7 29.87 -12.49 -40.43
C SER A 7 29.16 -11.46 -39.54
N LEU A 8 28.75 -11.83 -38.32
CA LEU A 8 28.15 -10.88 -37.37
C LEU A 8 29.21 -9.92 -36.78
N ASN A 9 30.42 -10.42 -36.52
CA ASN A 9 31.56 -9.59 -36.11
C ASN A 9 32.04 -8.66 -37.24
N LEU A 10 31.91 -9.07 -38.51
CA LEU A 10 32.19 -8.17 -39.65
C LEU A 10 31.18 -7.01 -39.75
N ILE A 11 29.92 -7.23 -39.36
CA ILE A 11 28.87 -6.20 -39.37
C ILE A 11 28.99 -5.28 -38.14
N ALA A 12 29.36 -5.83 -36.98
CA ALA A 12 29.46 -5.10 -35.72
C ALA A 12 30.53 -3.98 -35.74
N ASN A 13 31.52 -4.04 -36.62
CA ASN A 13 32.59 -3.05 -36.71
C ASN A 13 32.31 -1.86 -37.65
N ASN A 14 31.18 -1.84 -38.37
CA ASN A 14 30.98 -0.92 -39.51
C ASN A 14 30.06 0.28 -39.25
N PHE A 15 29.60 0.48 -38.02
CA PHE A 15 28.81 1.66 -37.67
C PHE A 15 29.71 2.80 -37.17
N ASN A 16 29.57 3.95 -37.83
CA ASN A 16 30.26 5.20 -37.53
C ASN A 16 29.29 6.23 -36.95
N ILE A 17 29.83 7.25 -36.30
CA ILE A 17 29.04 8.44 -35.92
C ILE A 17 28.40 9.01 -37.19
N ASN A 18 27.13 9.40 -37.07
CA ASN A 18 26.21 9.82 -38.14
C ASN A 18 25.63 8.71 -39.04
N ASP A 19 25.95 7.44 -38.81
CA ASP A 19 25.20 6.37 -39.47
C ASP A 19 23.76 6.33 -38.94
N CYS A 20 22.80 6.10 -39.86
CA CYS A 20 21.40 5.89 -39.51
C CYS A 20 21.12 4.39 -39.31
N VAL A 21 20.55 4.07 -38.16
CA VAL A 21 20.24 2.72 -37.71
C VAL A 21 18.79 2.62 -37.27
N GLY A 22 18.20 1.45 -37.39
CA GLY A 22 16.87 1.12 -36.90
C GLY A 22 16.97 0.34 -35.61
N ILE A 23 16.26 0.77 -34.57
CA ILE A 23 16.07 -0.02 -33.37
C ILE A 23 14.67 -0.62 -33.41
N ALA A 24 14.54 -1.93 -33.25
CA ALA A 24 13.23 -2.57 -33.17
C ALA A 24 12.39 -1.99 -32.01
N ILE A 25 11.18 -1.53 -32.31
CA ILE A 25 10.18 -1.11 -31.33
C ILE A 25 8.97 -2.05 -31.40
N HIS A 26 8.60 -2.63 -30.27
CA HIS A 26 7.38 -3.44 -30.17
C HIS A 26 6.22 -2.53 -29.77
N THR A 27 5.43 -2.06 -30.75
CA THR A 27 4.15 -1.39 -30.44
C THR A 27 3.18 -2.41 -29.86
N VAL A 28 2.69 -2.15 -28.64
CA VAL A 28 1.58 -2.91 -28.03
C VAL A 28 0.29 -2.49 -28.72
N ASP A 29 0.06 -2.94 -29.95
CA ASP A 29 -1.27 -2.96 -30.53
C ASP A 29 -1.71 -4.41 -30.74
N LYS A 30 -2.97 -4.71 -30.44
CA LYS A 30 -3.52 -6.07 -30.30
C LYS A 30 -3.66 -6.82 -31.63
N THR A 31 -3.06 -6.31 -32.70
CA THR A 31 -3.12 -6.88 -34.05
C THR A 31 -1.70 -7.22 -34.51
N ASN A 32 -1.46 -8.50 -34.80
CA ASN A 32 -0.22 -9.07 -35.36
C ASN A 32 0.30 -8.27 -36.57
N THR A 33 1.11 -7.24 -36.34
CA THR A 33 1.83 -6.53 -37.41
C THR A 33 3.33 -6.50 -37.09
N ASP A 34 4.14 -6.63 -38.14
CA ASP A 34 5.59 -6.70 -38.13
C ASP A 34 6.27 -5.69 -37.17
N PRO A 35 7.43 -6.03 -36.59
CA PRO A 35 8.19 -5.11 -35.75
C PRO A 35 8.54 -3.85 -36.55
N LYS A 36 8.05 -2.69 -36.09
CA LYS A 36 8.44 -1.38 -36.63
C LYS A 36 9.85 -1.07 -36.11
N HIS A 37 10.71 -0.53 -36.96
CA HIS A 37 12.03 -0.04 -36.54
C HIS A 37 11.95 1.46 -36.35
N LEU A 38 12.40 1.97 -35.20
CA LEU A 38 12.56 3.39 -34.95
C LEU A 38 13.89 3.86 -35.57
N PRO A 39 13.87 4.79 -36.54
CA PRO A 39 15.09 5.35 -37.11
C PRO A 39 15.81 6.23 -36.08
N CYS A 40 17.09 5.97 -35.91
CA CYS A 40 17.98 6.67 -34.99
C CYS A 40 19.30 7.02 -35.69
N LEU A 41 19.94 8.10 -35.27
CA LEU A 41 21.29 8.47 -35.69
C LEU A 41 22.29 8.15 -34.57
N ILE A 42 23.46 7.63 -34.92
CA ILE A 42 24.55 7.43 -33.97
C ILE A 42 25.23 8.78 -33.70
N ILE A 43 25.23 9.22 -32.44
CA ILE A 43 25.84 10.49 -32.03
C ILE A 43 27.13 10.30 -31.23
N GLU A 44 27.34 9.12 -30.65
CA GLU A 44 28.53 8.80 -29.86
C GLU A 44 28.86 7.31 -30.04
N LYS A 45 30.16 6.97 -30.10
CA LYS A 45 30.67 5.60 -30.12
C LYS A 45 31.79 5.49 -29.09
N ASN A 46 31.60 4.64 -28.10
CA ASN A 46 32.55 4.35 -27.04
C ASN A 46 32.93 2.87 -27.09
N GLU A 47 34.14 2.54 -26.67
CA GLU A 47 34.59 1.15 -26.57
C GLU A 47 34.84 0.78 -25.11
N LYS A 48 34.21 -0.31 -24.64
CA LYS A 48 34.37 -0.82 -23.28
C LYS A 48 34.50 -2.33 -23.33
N ASN A 49 35.59 -2.88 -22.79
CA ASN A 49 35.84 -4.33 -22.78
C ASN A 49 35.78 -4.98 -24.18
N ASN A 50 36.34 -4.33 -25.21
CA ASN A 50 36.28 -4.76 -26.62
C ASN A 50 34.86 -4.85 -27.19
N VAL A 51 33.89 -4.14 -26.60
CA VAL A 51 32.53 -4.00 -27.12
C VAL A 51 32.30 -2.54 -27.48
N SER A 52 31.90 -2.28 -28.73
CA SER A 52 31.47 -0.95 -29.17
C SER A 52 30.05 -0.66 -28.67
N LEU A 53 29.92 0.42 -27.89
CA LEU A 53 28.69 0.95 -27.33
C LEU A 53 28.36 2.28 -28.01
N TYR A 54 27.11 2.44 -28.42
CA TYR A 54 26.65 3.58 -29.21
C TYR A 54 25.56 4.35 -28.49
N LYS A 55 25.66 5.67 -28.51
CA LYS A 55 24.59 6.57 -28.06
C LYS A 55 23.83 7.07 -29.26
N LEU A 56 22.51 7.11 -29.11
CA LEU A 56 21.59 7.31 -30.22
C LEU A 56 20.71 8.54 -29.99
N ILE A 57 20.27 9.14 -31.09
CA ILE A 57 19.30 10.21 -31.13
C ILE A 57 18.17 9.81 -32.08
N CYS A 58 16.94 10.13 -31.71
CA CYS A 58 15.77 9.92 -32.57
C CYS A 58 14.95 11.22 -32.63
N GLN A 59 13.86 11.22 -33.39
CA GLN A 59 12.97 12.37 -33.50
C GLN A 59 12.37 12.86 -32.17
N TYR A 60 12.42 12.03 -31.12
CA TYR A 60 11.91 12.37 -29.79
C TYR A 60 12.97 12.96 -28.86
N GLY A 61 14.26 12.89 -29.21
CA GLY A 61 15.38 13.35 -28.37
C GLY A 61 16.54 12.35 -28.25
N ILE A 62 17.42 12.61 -27.27
CA ILE A 62 18.64 11.83 -27.03
C ILE A 62 18.36 10.69 -26.05
N SER A 63 18.66 9.45 -26.46
CA SER A 63 18.58 8.28 -25.58
C SER A 63 19.61 8.39 -24.45
N GLN A 64 19.17 8.11 -23.22
CA GLN A 64 20.07 8.00 -22.07
C GLN A 64 20.84 6.67 -22.04
N ASN A 65 20.39 5.65 -22.79
CA ASN A 65 21.02 4.34 -22.87
C ASN A 65 22.07 4.27 -23.98
N THR A 66 23.02 3.35 -23.82
CA THR A 66 23.95 2.92 -24.89
C THR A 66 23.56 1.54 -25.42
N PHE A 67 23.79 1.31 -26.71
CA PHE A 67 23.40 0.10 -27.42
C PHE A 67 24.61 -0.58 -28.05
N GLU A 68 24.55 -1.89 -28.25
CA GLU A 68 25.56 -2.66 -28.99
C GLU A 68 25.20 -2.75 -30.47
N ALA A 69 26.20 -2.90 -31.34
CA ALA A 69 25.99 -2.98 -32.80
C ALA A 69 25.02 -4.10 -33.23
N GLY A 70 24.98 -5.21 -32.48
CA GLY A 70 24.07 -6.33 -32.74
C GLY A 70 22.59 -6.01 -32.56
N GLN A 71 22.26 -4.84 -32.00
CA GLN A 71 20.88 -4.38 -31.79
C GLN A 71 20.37 -3.50 -32.94
N PHE A 72 21.19 -3.24 -33.96
CA PHE A 72 20.85 -2.33 -35.06
C PHE A 72 20.42 -3.05 -36.33
N MET A 73 19.39 -2.50 -36.97
CA MET A 73 19.15 -2.69 -38.40
C MET A 73 19.84 -1.55 -39.15
N ASN A 74 20.59 -1.86 -40.22
CA ASN A 74 21.21 -0.82 -41.04
C ASN A 74 20.14 -0.08 -41.86
N LEU A 75 19.99 1.23 -41.65
CA LEU A 75 19.03 2.10 -42.35
C LEU A 75 19.73 3.22 -43.14
N LYS A 76 20.98 3.03 -43.57
CA LYS A 76 21.79 4.07 -44.26
C LYS A 76 21.04 4.75 -45.42
N ASP A 77 20.19 4.02 -46.13
CA ASP A 77 19.43 4.53 -47.28
C ASP A 77 17.96 4.89 -46.98
N ALA A 78 17.48 4.65 -45.76
CA ALA A 78 16.05 4.78 -45.40
C ALA A 78 15.75 5.95 -44.43
N CYS A 79 16.76 6.74 -44.07
CA CYS A 79 16.64 7.81 -43.08
C CYS A 79 16.02 9.09 -43.67
N SER A 80 15.05 9.70 -42.98
CA SER A 80 14.51 11.01 -43.39
C SER A 80 15.57 12.12 -43.28
N ASN A 81 15.51 13.10 -44.18
CA ASN A 81 16.41 14.26 -44.16
C ASN A 81 16.27 15.07 -42.85
N GLU A 82 15.10 15.04 -42.21
CA GLU A 82 14.80 15.71 -40.95
C GLU A 82 15.70 15.21 -39.81
N LEU A 83 15.88 13.89 -39.69
CA LEU A 83 16.76 13.29 -38.68
C LEU A 83 18.24 13.66 -38.91
N LYS A 84 18.68 13.70 -40.17
CA LYS A 84 20.05 14.11 -40.54
C LYS A 84 20.33 15.59 -40.27
N GLN A 85 19.29 16.43 -40.27
CA GLN A 85 19.40 17.87 -40.03
C GLN A 85 19.19 18.26 -38.56
N THR A 86 18.86 17.31 -37.68
CA THR A 86 18.57 17.61 -36.28
C THR A 86 19.86 17.82 -35.48
N GLY A 87 20.08 19.05 -35.00
CA GLY A 87 21.25 19.38 -34.17
C GLY A 87 21.14 18.82 -32.76
N VAL A 88 22.22 18.19 -32.27
CA VAL A 88 22.27 17.55 -30.92
C VAL A 88 22.00 18.55 -29.79
N SER A 89 22.38 19.82 -29.95
CA SER A 89 22.27 20.85 -28.92
C SER A 89 20.86 21.35 -28.64
N THR A 90 19.87 21.07 -29.51
CA THR A 90 18.49 21.56 -29.37
C THR A 90 17.54 20.53 -28.76
N LEU A 91 18.02 19.31 -28.50
CA LEU A 91 17.19 18.19 -28.08
C LEU A 91 17.27 17.93 -26.57
N LYS A 92 16.14 17.51 -26.00
CA LYS A 92 16.04 17.14 -24.59
C LYS A 92 16.52 15.69 -24.38
N PRO A 93 17.18 15.39 -23.25
CA PRO A 93 17.41 14.01 -22.83
C PRO A 93 16.07 13.32 -22.52
N ILE A 94 15.90 12.08 -22.97
CA ILE A 94 14.70 11.28 -22.67
C ILE A 94 15.08 10.23 -21.62
N ALA A 95 14.27 10.09 -20.56
CA ALA A 95 14.53 9.14 -19.48
C ALA A 95 13.99 7.73 -19.79
N ILE A 96 14.54 6.71 -19.11
CA ILE A 96 14.19 5.28 -19.27
C ILE A 96 12.67 5.01 -19.30
N ILE A 97 11.83 5.78 -18.59
CA ILE A 97 10.37 5.56 -18.55
C ILE A 97 9.67 5.98 -19.86
N GLU A 98 10.21 6.96 -20.59
CA GLU A 98 9.69 7.37 -21.90
C GLU A 98 10.30 6.52 -23.04
N ASP A 99 11.58 6.16 -22.93
CA ASP A 99 12.23 5.17 -23.81
C ASP A 99 11.59 3.77 -23.67
N SER A 100 11.19 3.36 -22.47
CA SER A 100 10.58 2.04 -22.22
C SER A 100 9.13 1.92 -22.66
N LYS A 101 8.40 3.03 -22.82
CA LYS A 101 7.10 3.02 -23.54
C LYS A 101 7.28 2.74 -25.03
N LEU A 102 8.44 3.08 -25.60
CA LEU A 102 8.84 2.71 -26.96
C LEU A 102 9.47 1.29 -27.02
N TYR A 103 9.95 0.75 -25.89
CA TYR A 103 10.83 -0.43 -25.87
C TYR A 103 10.34 -1.65 -25.06
N SER A 104 9.11 -1.71 -24.56
CA SER A 104 8.68 -2.85 -23.72
C SER A 104 7.85 -3.92 -24.45
N ARG A 105 8.55 -4.89 -25.04
CA ARG A 105 8.35 -6.33 -24.75
C ARG A 105 9.53 -7.15 -25.28
N GLY A 106 10.24 -7.80 -24.35
CA GLY A 106 11.40 -8.64 -24.64
C GLY A 106 11.09 -9.82 -25.56
N SER A 107 11.99 -9.99 -26.52
CA SER A 107 12.32 -11.18 -27.30
C SER A 107 12.00 -12.53 -26.61
N THR A 108 11.13 -13.32 -27.24
CA THR A 108 11.02 -14.78 -27.06
C THR A 108 11.59 -15.56 -28.25
N THR A 109 12.57 -15.03 -28.96
CA THR A 109 13.34 -15.82 -29.94
C THR A 109 14.83 -15.64 -29.76
N GLY A 110 15.29 -15.77 -28.52
CA GLY A 110 16.64 -16.25 -28.25
C GLY A 110 16.72 -17.73 -28.61
N ARG A 111 17.23 -18.04 -29.80
CA ARG A 111 17.77 -19.38 -30.09
C ARG A 111 18.84 -19.64 -29.04
N THR A 112 18.56 -20.61 -28.17
CA THR A 112 19.36 -20.96 -27.02
C THR A 112 20.75 -21.40 -27.48
N TYR A 113 21.76 -20.56 -27.29
CA TYR A 113 23.09 -21.07 -27.01
C TYR A 113 22.98 -21.72 -25.63
N LEU A 114 22.78 -23.04 -25.62
CA LEU A 114 22.97 -23.89 -24.44
C LEU A 114 24.47 -23.89 -24.10
N ILE A 115 24.97 -22.79 -23.55
CA ILE A 115 26.05 -22.91 -22.58
C ILE A 115 25.34 -23.48 -21.36
N SER A 116 25.46 -24.78 -21.14
CA SER A 116 25.00 -25.43 -19.93
C SER A 116 25.87 -24.94 -18.76
N GLN A 117 25.67 -23.71 -18.34
CA GLN A 117 26.03 -23.34 -16.98
C GLN A 117 25.16 -24.23 -16.11
N LYS A 118 25.78 -25.18 -15.42
CA LYS A 118 25.13 -25.98 -14.38
C LYS A 118 24.52 -24.99 -13.40
N GLN A 119 23.24 -24.68 -13.55
CA GLN A 119 22.50 -23.95 -12.53
C GLN A 119 22.63 -24.76 -11.26
N LYS A 120 23.30 -24.18 -10.27
CA LYS A 120 23.47 -24.80 -8.96
C LYS A 120 22.07 -24.99 -8.39
N LYS A 121 21.60 -26.24 -8.36
CA LYS A 121 20.30 -26.59 -7.79
C LYS A 121 20.34 -26.18 -6.32
N LEU A 122 19.45 -25.27 -5.92
CA LEU A 122 19.28 -24.87 -4.53
C LEU A 122 18.50 -25.97 -3.81
N GLU A 123 19.15 -26.65 -2.87
CA GLU A 123 18.54 -27.68 -2.03
C GLU A 123 17.99 -27.01 -0.76
N LYS A 124 16.73 -27.28 -0.39
CA LYS A 124 16.08 -26.58 0.74
C LYS A 124 16.70 -26.97 2.09
N GLU A 125 17.30 -28.16 2.13
CA GLU A 125 17.97 -28.74 3.28
C GLU A 125 19.19 -27.91 3.70
N THR A 126 19.85 -27.22 2.77
CA THR A 126 21.01 -26.37 3.08
C THR A 126 20.65 -25.07 3.79
N PHE A 127 19.37 -24.69 3.79
CA PHE A 127 18.88 -23.46 4.40
C PHE A 127 17.97 -23.72 5.61
N LEU A 128 17.75 -24.99 5.93
CA LEU A 128 16.96 -25.39 7.07
C LEU A 128 17.67 -24.96 8.35
N THR A 129 17.00 -24.18 9.19
CA THR A 129 17.50 -23.85 10.53
C THR A 129 16.83 -24.72 11.58
N ASP A 130 17.57 -25.03 12.64
CA ASP A 130 17.03 -25.66 13.84
C ASP A 130 16.37 -24.64 14.79
N GLU A 131 16.51 -23.33 14.52
CA GLU A 131 15.82 -22.27 15.26
C GLU A 131 14.29 -22.39 15.07
N PRO A 132 13.53 -22.68 16.14
CA PRO A 132 12.08 -22.70 16.04
C PRO A 132 11.53 -21.28 15.78
N ILE A 133 10.33 -21.20 15.23
CA ILE A 133 9.56 -19.95 15.19
C ILE A 133 9.29 -19.55 16.65
N SER A 134 9.54 -18.29 17.02
CA SER A 134 9.29 -17.85 18.40
C SER A 134 7.79 -17.92 18.71
N PRO A 135 7.37 -18.09 19.97
CA PRO A 135 5.96 -18.09 20.34
C PRO A 135 5.21 -16.83 19.86
N GLU A 136 5.87 -15.68 19.89
CA GLU A 136 5.34 -14.40 19.39
C GLU A 136 5.11 -14.41 17.88
N GLU A 137 6.08 -14.93 17.12
CA GLU A 137 5.95 -15.07 15.67
C GLU A 137 4.88 -16.11 15.30
N ASP A 138 4.78 -17.20 16.05
CA ASP A 138 3.82 -18.28 15.81
C ASP A 138 2.37 -17.82 16.03
N ALA A 139 2.12 -17.11 17.14
CA ALA A 139 0.83 -16.47 17.41
C ALA A 139 0.46 -15.50 16.27
N TYR A 140 1.42 -14.67 15.85
CA TYR A 140 1.23 -13.72 14.77
C TYR A 140 0.95 -14.40 13.41
N TYR A 141 1.70 -15.46 13.07
CA TYR A 141 1.48 -16.21 11.84
C TYR A 141 0.17 -16.98 11.85
N THR A 142 -0.30 -17.43 13.02
CA THR A 142 -1.63 -18.03 13.17
C THR A 142 -2.73 -17.06 12.77
N GLU A 143 -2.67 -15.81 13.24
CA GLU A 143 -3.64 -14.76 12.84
C GLU A 143 -3.54 -14.43 11.34
N CYS A 144 -2.32 -14.29 10.81
CA CYS A 144 -2.12 -14.05 9.37
C CYS A 144 -2.68 -15.19 8.51
N LYS A 145 -2.53 -16.43 8.98
CA LYS A 145 -3.05 -17.62 8.33
C LYS A 145 -4.57 -17.66 8.36
N GLN A 146 -5.20 -17.31 9.47
CA GLN A 146 -6.66 -17.14 9.54
C GLN A 146 -7.16 -16.07 8.57
N TYR A 147 -6.52 -14.90 8.55
CA TYR A 147 -6.81 -13.83 7.57
C TYR A 147 -6.71 -14.33 6.12
N TYR A 148 -5.65 -15.07 5.80
CA TYR A 148 -5.47 -15.67 4.48
C TYR A 148 -6.55 -16.70 4.16
N HIS A 149 -6.96 -17.54 5.10
CA HIS A 149 -8.01 -18.52 4.86
C HIS A 149 -9.37 -17.88 4.54
N ILE A 150 -9.65 -16.71 5.14
CA ILE A 150 -10.86 -15.92 4.87
C ILE A 150 -10.74 -15.17 3.52
N THR A 151 -9.65 -14.44 3.32
CA THR A 151 -9.52 -13.49 2.20
C THR A 151 -8.90 -14.09 0.93
N LYS A 152 -8.25 -15.24 1.05
CA LYS A 152 -7.38 -15.87 0.03
C LYS A 152 -6.26 -14.94 -0.47
N THR A 153 -5.88 -13.94 0.33
CA THR A 153 -4.81 -12.99 0.03
C THR A 153 -3.81 -12.93 1.19
N PRO A 154 -2.50 -12.82 0.93
CA PRO A 154 -1.53 -12.68 2.00
C PRO A 154 -1.71 -11.34 2.72
N LEU A 155 -1.41 -11.34 4.01
CA LEU A 155 -1.13 -10.10 4.71
C LEU A 155 0.25 -9.61 4.31
N ILE A 156 0.32 -8.41 3.70
CA ILE A 156 1.58 -7.79 3.29
C ILE A 156 1.92 -6.68 4.28
N SER A 157 3.10 -6.77 4.88
CA SER A 157 3.67 -5.76 5.76
C SER A 157 4.95 -5.21 5.16
N THR A 158 5.24 -3.94 5.42
CA THR A 158 6.51 -3.30 5.02
C THR A 158 7.12 -2.57 6.19
N SER A 159 8.44 -2.44 6.18
CA SER A 159 9.15 -1.58 7.11
C SER A 159 8.93 -0.11 6.72
N ASP A 160 8.93 0.79 7.71
CA ASP A 160 8.58 2.19 7.47
C ASP A 160 9.71 2.94 6.75
N GLU A 161 10.94 2.44 6.89
CA GLU A 161 12.14 2.91 6.19
C GLU A 161 11.97 2.85 4.67
N ILE A 162 11.17 1.91 4.13
CA ILE A 162 10.85 1.85 2.70
C ILE A 162 10.17 3.11 2.20
N PHE A 163 9.47 3.88 3.05
CA PHE A 163 8.79 5.10 2.64
C PHE A 163 9.59 6.37 2.88
N LYS A 164 10.70 6.28 3.62
CA LYS A 164 11.56 7.42 3.95
C LYS A 164 12.59 7.59 2.83
N ASN A 165 12.92 8.82 2.46
CA ASN A 165 13.92 9.07 1.40
C ASN A 165 15.35 9.12 1.94
N ASP A 166 15.49 9.38 3.25
CA ASP A 166 16.77 9.75 3.86
C ASP A 166 17.32 8.66 4.80
N ILE A 167 16.75 7.45 4.76
CA ILE A 167 17.20 6.33 5.59
C ILE A 167 17.89 5.29 4.73
N GLU A 168 19.14 4.98 5.06
CA GLU A 168 19.84 3.83 4.50
C GLU A 168 19.30 2.53 5.13
N LEU A 169 18.87 1.60 4.29
CA LEU A 169 18.45 0.27 4.74
C LEU A 169 19.67 -0.58 5.04
N LYS A 170 19.82 -1.00 6.31
CA LYS A 170 20.85 -1.97 6.72
C LYS A 170 20.66 -3.31 6.00
N SER A 171 19.42 -3.72 5.84
CA SER A 171 19.04 -4.97 5.19
C SER A 171 17.81 -4.81 4.29
N SER A 172 17.76 -5.58 3.21
CA SER A 172 16.61 -5.67 2.31
C SER A 172 16.01 -7.06 2.41
N ILE A 173 15.24 -7.31 3.46
CA ILE A 173 14.69 -8.63 3.72
C ILE A 173 13.33 -8.75 3.03
N LEU A 174 13.13 -9.86 2.34
CA LEU A 174 11.80 -10.42 2.05
C LEU A 174 11.60 -11.62 2.96
N LYS A 175 10.53 -11.59 3.76
CA LYS A 175 10.13 -12.74 4.57
C LYS A 175 8.78 -13.24 4.05
N PHE A 176 8.68 -14.52 3.75
CA PHE A 176 7.44 -15.17 3.35
C PHE A 176 7.05 -16.21 4.39
N ALA A 177 5.78 -16.29 4.74
CA ALA A 177 5.21 -17.43 5.45
C ALA A 177 4.17 -18.11 4.54
N ILE A 178 4.35 -19.42 4.36
CA ILE A 178 3.70 -20.21 3.31
C ILE A 178 2.98 -21.38 3.98
N ASP A 179 1.69 -21.51 3.66
CA ASP A 179 0.82 -22.58 4.17
C ASP A 179 1.02 -23.89 3.37
N VAL A 180 2.24 -24.41 3.43
CA VAL A 180 2.69 -25.66 2.82
C VAL A 180 3.56 -26.39 3.83
N ASP A 181 3.40 -27.70 3.92
CA ASP A 181 4.28 -28.54 4.73
C ASP A 181 5.71 -28.51 4.18
N TYR A 182 6.71 -28.43 5.07
CA TYR A 182 8.11 -28.37 4.67
C TYR A 182 8.53 -29.54 3.75
N SER A 183 8.01 -30.75 3.97
CA SER A 183 8.30 -31.93 3.14
C SER A 183 7.84 -31.76 1.69
N GLU A 184 6.69 -31.12 1.48
CA GLU A 184 6.10 -30.84 0.16
C GLU A 184 6.68 -29.60 -0.53
N PHE A 185 7.35 -28.73 0.23
CA PHE A 185 7.88 -27.48 -0.30
C PHE A 185 9.06 -27.73 -1.26
N VAL A 186 8.99 -27.14 -2.46
CA VAL A 186 10.04 -27.21 -3.48
C VAL A 186 10.60 -25.81 -3.70
N LEU A 187 11.71 -25.50 -3.02
CA LEU A 187 12.32 -24.17 -2.98
C LEU A 187 12.58 -23.57 -4.37
N GLN A 188 13.25 -24.30 -5.27
CA GLN A 188 13.56 -23.80 -6.61
C GLN A 188 12.30 -23.43 -7.41
N LYS A 189 11.24 -24.25 -7.30
CA LYS A 189 9.96 -23.99 -7.98
C LYS A 189 9.27 -22.76 -7.41
N PHE A 190 9.36 -22.56 -6.09
CA PHE A 190 8.83 -21.38 -5.42
C PHE A 190 9.59 -20.12 -5.86
N LEU A 191 10.93 -20.13 -5.79
CA LEU A 191 11.78 -19.00 -6.19
C LEU A 191 11.52 -18.60 -7.64
N ASN A 192 11.53 -19.54 -8.58
CA ASN A 192 11.28 -19.23 -9.99
C ASN A 192 9.94 -18.50 -10.20
N LYS A 193 8.90 -18.90 -9.45
CA LYS A 193 7.59 -18.23 -9.52
C LYS A 193 7.62 -16.84 -8.90
N ILE A 194 8.25 -16.69 -7.74
CA ILE A 194 8.33 -15.40 -7.04
C ILE A 194 9.21 -14.41 -7.78
N CYS A 195 10.40 -14.81 -8.21
CA CYS A 195 11.30 -14.03 -9.05
C CYS A 195 10.59 -13.48 -10.30
N ASN A 196 9.90 -14.35 -11.05
CA ASN A 196 9.15 -13.94 -12.24
C ASN A 196 7.97 -13.02 -11.91
N MET A 197 7.29 -13.23 -10.78
CA MET A 197 6.14 -12.41 -10.37
C MET A 197 6.55 -11.02 -9.88
N LEU A 198 7.69 -10.94 -9.20
CA LEU A 198 8.20 -9.73 -8.55
C LEU A 198 9.26 -9.00 -9.37
N ASP A 199 9.64 -9.56 -10.53
CA ASP A 199 10.73 -9.07 -11.39
C ASP A 199 12.07 -8.95 -10.65
N ILE A 200 12.44 -10.03 -9.95
CA ILE A 200 13.68 -10.14 -9.17
C ILE A 200 14.55 -11.23 -9.81
N ASP A 201 15.81 -10.92 -10.08
CA ASP A 201 16.77 -11.92 -10.52
C ASP A 201 17.05 -12.92 -9.38
N ILE A 202 17.08 -14.21 -9.68
CA ILE A 202 17.36 -15.23 -8.67
C ILE A 202 18.79 -15.08 -8.10
N ASP A 203 19.72 -14.54 -8.88
CA ASP A 203 21.09 -14.29 -8.46
C ASP A 203 21.22 -13.11 -7.48
N ASP A 204 20.16 -12.28 -7.35
CA ASP A 204 20.05 -11.21 -6.37
C ASP A 204 19.49 -11.68 -5.02
N ILE A 205 19.13 -12.96 -4.89
CA ILE A 205 18.52 -13.54 -3.70
C ILE A 205 19.56 -14.33 -2.88
N ASP A 206 19.73 -13.95 -1.63
CA ASP A 206 20.51 -14.68 -0.63
C ASP A 206 19.56 -15.25 0.44
N ILE A 207 19.26 -16.55 0.35
CA ILE A 207 18.39 -17.21 1.33
C ILE A 207 19.12 -17.31 2.67
N LYS A 208 18.53 -16.73 3.71
CA LYS A 208 19.10 -16.75 5.07
C LYS A 208 18.69 -17.98 5.84
N LYS A 209 17.39 -18.31 5.83
CA LYS A 209 16.87 -19.46 6.56
C LYS A 209 15.49 -19.91 6.08
N ILE A 210 15.20 -21.18 6.36
CA ILE A 210 13.90 -21.83 6.26
C ILE A 210 13.58 -22.49 7.60
N GLN A 211 12.44 -22.16 8.21
CA GLN A 211 11.98 -22.77 9.46
C GLN A 211 10.88 -23.83 9.21
N LYS A 212 10.84 -24.87 10.06
CA LYS A 212 9.83 -25.94 10.01
C LYS A 212 8.47 -25.49 10.56
N GLY A 213 7.41 -26.20 10.17
CA GLY A 213 6.01 -25.85 10.44
C GLY A 213 5.34 -25.37 9.15
N CYS A 214 4.67 -24.23 9.20
CA CYS A 214 4.46 -23.46 7.96
C CYS A 214 5.83 -23.02 7.44
N VAL A 215 6.10 -23.16 6.14
CA VAL A 215 7.41 -22.76 5.59
C VAL A 215 7.57 -21.25 5.73
N VAL A 216 8.47 -20.84 6.63
CA VAL A 216 8.90 -19.44 6.78
C VAL A 216 10.25 -19.29 6.08
N LEU A 217 10.26 -18.53 4.99
CA LEU A 217 11.42 -18.29 4.16
C LEU A 217 11.88 -16.84 4.34
N GLU A 218 13.09 -16.66 4.84
CA GLU A 218 13.74 -15.36 4.96
C GLU A 218 14.85 -15.23 3.91
N MET A 219 14.78 -14.20 3.09
CA MET A 219 15.78 -13.92 2.06
C MET A 219 16.21 -12.46 2.09
N GLU A 220 17.50 -12.22 1.90
CA GLU A 220 18.02 -10.89 1.61
C GLU A 220 18.08 -10.70 0.10
N ILE A 221 17.54 -9.59 -0.39
CA ILE A 221 17.56 -9.24 -1.81
C ILE A 221 18.48 -8.06 -2.08
N PHE A 222 18.96 -7.94 -3.32
CA PHE A 222 19.75 -6.79 -3.79
C PHE A 222 21.03 -6.54 -2.97
N LYS A 223 21.65 -7.62 -2.45
CA LYS A 223 22.83 -7.54 -1.58
C LYS A 223 23.99 -6.76 -2.22
N LYS A 224 24.12 -6.84 -3.55
CA LYS A 224 25.20 -6.25 -4.35
C LYS A 224 24.84 -4.90 -4.99
N ILE A 225 23.66 -4.34 -4.71
CA ILE A 225 23.18 -3.12 -5.37
C ILE A 225 23.18 -1.96 -4.37
N ASP A 226 23.84 -0.85 -4.73
CA ASP A 226 23.98 0.33 -3.86
C ASP A 226 22.64 1.07 -3.60
N SER A 227 21.57 0.73 -4.35
CA SER A 227 20.24 1.35 -4.27
C SER A 227 19.14 0.41 -3.75
N LYS A 228 19.47 -0.43 -2.77
CA LYS A 228 18.55 -1.35 -2.05
C LYS A 228 17.14 -0.77 -1.80
N LEU A 229 17.08 0.43 -1.23
CA LEU A 229 15.83 1.12 -0.90
C LEU A 229 14.99 1.45 -2.14
N GLN A 230 15.62 1.94 -3.21
CA GLN A 230 14.90 2.30 -4.43
C GLN A 230 14.30 1.07 -5.10
N LYS A 231 15.03 -0.05 -5.11
CA LYS A 231 14.53 -1.33 -5.62
C LYS A 231 13.38 -1.88 -4.78
N LEU A 232 13.45 -1.78 -3.46
CA LEU A 232 12.33 -2.15 -2.57
C LEU A 232 11.10 -1.25 -2.77
N LYS A 233 11.28 0.06 -2.99
CA LYS A 233 10.18 0.98 -3.35
C LYS A 233 9.53 0.58 -4.67
N ILE A 234 10.32 0.19 -5.67
CA ILE A 234 9.81 -0.29 -6.97
C ILE A 234 9.02 -1.60 -6.75
N LEU A 235 9.60 -2.55 -6.02
CA LEU A 235 8.96 -3.82 -5.67
C LEU A 235 7.64 -3.60 -4.92
N PHE A 236 7.58 -2.69 -3.95
CA PHE A 236 6.33 -2.38 -3.26
C PHE A 236 5.25 -1.85 -4.20
N LYS A 237 5.63 -1.02 -5.18
CA LYS A 237 4.69 -0.51 -6.20
C LYS A 237 4.17 -1.61 -7.13
N THR A 238 4.88 -2.73 -7.30
CA THR A 238 4.39 -3.86 -8.13
C THR A 238 3.34 -4.72 -7.41
N LEU A 239 3.18 -4.62 -6.09
CA LEU A 239 2.22 -5.39 -5.27
C LEU A 239 0.75 -4.93 -5.40
N THR A 240 0.29 -4.82 -6.64
CA THR A 240 -1.10 -4.57 -7.01
C THR A 240 -2.04 -5.68 -6.52
N ASN A 241 -3.35 -5.41 -6.45
CA ASN A 241 -4.36 -6.42 -6.07
C ASN A 241 -4.28 -7.71 -6.91
N LYS A 242 -3.91 -7.60 -8.18
CA LYS A 242 -3.70 -8.75 -9.06
C LYS A 242 -2.53 -9.61 -8.56
N VAL A 243 -1.37 -8.99 -8.29
CA VAL A 243 -0.19 -9.69 -7.76
C VAL A 243 -0.49 -10.29 -6.38
N ARG A 244 -1.21 -9.59 -5.50
CA ARG A 244 -1.63 -10.13 -4.20
C ARG A 244 -2.46 -11.41 -4.31
N LYS A 245 -3.40 -11.45 -5.26
CA LYS A 245 -4.19 -12.66 -5.55
C LYS A 245 -3.30 -13.80 -6.07
N GLU A 246 -2.33 -13.52 -6.93
CA GLU A 246 -1.38 -14.53 -7.41
C GLU A 246 -0.47 -15.06 -6.28
N LEU A 247 0.00 -14.19 -5.38
CA LEU A 247 0.73 -14.61 -4.17
C LEU A 247 -0.12 -15.54 -3.31
N GLY A 248 -1.42 -15.23 -3.15
CA GLY A 248 -2.36 -16.09 -2.44
C GLY A 248 -2.52 -17.50 -3.04
N LYS A 249 -2.42 -17.64 -4.37
CA LYS A 249 -2.40 -18.94 -5.06
C LYS A 249 -1.13 -19.76 -4.80
N LEU A 250 -0.05 -19.11 -4.37
CA LEU A 250 1.17 -19.78 -3.89
C LEU A 250 1.08 -20.19 -2.42
N LYS A 251 -0.12 -20.07 -1.81
CA LYS A 251 -0.37 -20.32 -0.39
C LYS A 251 0.45 -19.44 0.55
N ILE A 252 0.92 -18.29 0.06
CA ILE A 252 1.56 -17.28 0.90
C ILE A 252 0.45 -16.64 1.73
N PHE A 253 0.56 -16.73 3.05
CA PHE A 253 -0.36 -16.06 3.98
C PHE A 253 0.23 -14.80 4.60
N PHE A 254 1.57 -14.67 4.59
CA PHE A 254 2.25 -13.47 5.05
C PHE A 254 3.47 -13.14 4.18
N MET A 255 3.67 -11.85 3.93
CA MET A 255 4.86 -11.30 3.28
C MET A 255 5.32 -10.04 4.02
N PHE A 256 6.60 -9.96 4.34
CA PHE A 256 7.26 -8.76 4.86
C PHE A 256 8.32 -8.25 3.89
N MET A 257 8.48 -6.93 3.81
CA MET A 257 9.59 -6.29 3.09
C MET A 257 10.25 -5.20 3.93
N GLY A 258 11.58 -5.22 4.04
CA GLY A 258 12.37 -4.15 4.66
C GLY A 258 13.35 -4.68 5.69
N ASP A 259 13.60 -3.93 6.76
CA ASP A 259 14.55 -4.35 7.80
C ASP A 259 13.93 -5.35 8.80
N ILE A 260 14.63 -6.46 9.08
CA ILE A 260 14.12 -7.52 9.98
C ILE A 260 13.91 -7.02 11.42
N THR A 261 14.71 -6.06 11.89
CA THR A 261 14.53 -5.49 13.23
C THR A 261 13.21 -4.74 13.35
N SER A 262 12.75 -4.12 12.25
CA SER A 262 11.46 -3.43 12.17
C SER A 262 10.30 -4.42 12.13
N LEU A 263 10.46 -5.59 11.50
CA LEU A 263 9.46 -6.67 11.61
C LEU A 263 9.32 -7.16 13.05
N ASN A 264 10.44 -7.47 13.72
CA ASN A 264 10.43 -7.98 15.09
C ASN A 264 9.76 -6.98 16.06
N LYS A 265 10.03 -5.69 15.89
CA LYS A 265 9.32 -4.63 16.62
C LYS A 265 7.81 -4.65 16.35
N LYS A 266 7.38 -4.72 15.08
CA LYS A 266 5.96 -4.78 14.69
C LYS A 266 5.24 -6.03 15.22
N GLN A 267 5.89 -7.19 15.21
CA GLN A 267 5.33 -8.43 15.78
C GLN A 267 5.16 -8.30 17.29
N LYS A 268 6.15 -7.72 17.99
CA LYS A 268 6.04 -7.41 19.41
C LYS A 268 4.89 -6.45 19.71
N PHE A 269 4.69 -5.40 18.90
CA PHE A 269 3.57 -4.47 19.03
C PHE A 269 2.21 -5.15 18.76
N ARG A 270 2.13 -6.09 17.80
CA ARG A 270 0.90 -6.84 17.54
C ARG A 270 0.43 -7.65 18.73
N ASN A 271 1.35 -8.33 19.40
CA ASN A 271 1.04 -9.05 20.64
C ASN A 271 0.59 -8.10 21.76
N ALA A 272 0.79 -6.79 21.62
CA ALA A 272 0.27 -5.78 22.52
C ALA A 272 -1.15 -5.29 22.16
N ILE A 273 -1.63 -5.46 20.91
CA ILE A 273 -2.99 -5.08 20.53
C ILE A 273 -3.95 -6.16 21.02
N LYS A 274 -4.32 -6.04 22.28
CA LYS A 274 -5.27 -6.92 22.93
C LYS A 274 -6.61 -6.19 22.98
N LEU A 275 -7.68 -6.88 22.62
CA LEU A 275 -9.01 -6.39 22.97
C LEU A 275 -9.14 -6.38 24.49
N HIS A 276 -9.99 -5.49 25.00
CA HIS A 276 -10.32 -5.43 26.43
C HIS A 276 -11.83 -5.61 26.62
N PRO A 277 -12.37 -6.84 26.43
CA PRO A 277 -13.81 -7.03 26.23
C PRO A 277 -14.71 -6.53 27.36
N GLU A 278 -14.21 -6.49 28.59
CA GLU A 278 -14.92 -5.95 29.77
C GLU A 278 -15.25 -4.45 29.65
N TRP A 279 -14.57 -3.71 28.77
CA TRP A 279 -14.81 -2.29 28.48
C TRP A 279 -15.51 -2.06 27.12
N ASN A 280 -16.02 -3.12 26.51
CA ASN A 280 -16.87 -3.00 25.33
C ASN A 280 -18.21 -2.41 25.73
N LEU A 281 -18.72 -1.48 24.92
CA LEU A 281 -19.97 -0.77 25.20
C LEU A 281 -20.82 -0.71 23.95
N THR A 282 -22.12 -0.91 24.10
CA THR A 282 -23.11 -0.60 23.07
C THR A 282 -23.75 0.73 23.42
N TYR A 283 -23.68 1.71 22.52
CA TYR A 283 -24.25 3.03 22.74
C TYR A 283 -25.63 3.13 22.10
N ALA A 284 -26.67 2.92 22.90
CA ALA A 284 -28.08 2.92 22.50
C ALA A 284 -28.96 3.25 23.71
N LYS A 285 -30.20 3.74 23.48
CA LYS A 285 -31.11 4.18 24.56
C LYS A 285 -31.44 3.09 25.58
N ASP A 286 -31.46 1.84 25.14
CA ASP A 286 -31.68 0.62 25.90
C ASP A 286 -30.37 -0.02 26.42
N HIS A 287 -29.24 0.64 26.18
CA HIS A 287 -27.89 0.24 26.61
C HIS A 287 -27.18 1.43 27.28
N THR A 288 -25.92 1.69 26.95
CA THR A 288 -25.17 2.83 27.46
C THR A 288 -25.60 4.11 26.75
N TYR A 289 -26.22 5.03 27.48
CA TYR A 289 -26.75 6.26 26.91
C TYR A 289 -26.74 7.42 27.90
N TRP A 290 -26.52 8.63 27.37
CA TRP A 290 -26.73 9.87 28.09
C TRP A 290 -27.04 11.00 27.10
N GLU A 291 -27.71 12.04 27.57
CA GLU A 291 -27.98 13.26 26.81
C GLU A 291 -26.99 14.36 27.18
N GLY A 292 -26.57 15.16 26.18
CA GLY A 292 -25.59 16.22 26.37
C GLY A 292 -24.18 15.71 26.72
N ALA A 293 -23.38 16.59 27.31
CA ALA A 293 -22.01 16.26 27.70
C ALA A 293 -21.99 15.34 28.93
N LEU A 294 -21.17 14.29 28.91
CA LEU A 294 -21.02 13.37 30.03
C LEU A 294 -20.37 14.05 31.24
N ASN A 295 -21.04 13.99 32.39
CA ASN A 295 -20.60 14.59 33.66
C ASN A 295 -20.34 13.51 34.73
N ASP A 296 -19.38 12.62 34.49
CA ASP A 296 -19.02 11.50 35.37
C ASP A 296 -17.82 11.78 36.29
N GLY A 297 -17.36 13.03 36.35
CA GLY A 297 -16.21 13.45 37.15
C GLY A 297 -14.84 13.05 36.56
N ILE A 298 -14.80 12.37 35.40
CA ILE A 298 -13.54 12.03 34.73
C ILE A 298 -13.00 13.25 33.98
N ASP A 299 -11.75 13.61 34.26
CA ASP A 299 -11.04 14.69 33.58
C ASP A 299 -10.72 14.31 32.11
N ARG A 300 -11.31 15.07 31.19
CA ARG A 300 -11.16 14.94 29.73
C ARG A 300 -10.55 16.19 29.09
N GLY A 301 -9.73 16.94 29.84
CA GLY A 301 -8.99 18.07 29.28
C GLY A 301 -9.91 19.22 28.85
N ASN A 302 -10.99 19.44 29.60
CA ASN A 302 -12.03 20.43 29.32
C ASN A 302 -12.76 20.28 27.98
N GLN A 303 -12.67 19.11 27.33
CA GLN A 303 -13.45 18.82 26.12
C GLN A 303 -14.69 18.00 26.47
N PRO A 304 -15.88 18.39 25.99
CA PRO A 304 -17.11 17.64 26.25
C PRO A 304 -17.05 16.28 25.56
N TYR A 305 -17.66 15.27 26.18
CA TYR A 305 -17.82 13.94 25.60
C TYR A 305 -19.30 13.61 25.45
N TYR A 306 -19.75 13.50 24.21
CA TYR A 306 -21.13 13.19 23.87
C TYR A 306 -21.27 11.69 23.59
N CYS A 307 -22.47 11.15 23.88
CA CYS A 307 -22.76 9.75 23.64
C CYS A 307 -22.69 9.44 22.14
N PRO A 308 -21.82 8.51 21.68
CA PRO A 308 -21.76 8.11 20.28
C PRO A 308 -22.88 7.10 19.98
N VAL A 309 -24.13 7.55 20.12
CA VAL A 309 -25.34 6.74 19.88
C VAL A 309 -25.26 6.09 18.51
N GLY A 310 -25.60 4.80 18.43
CA GLY A 310 -25.53 4.06 17.17
C GLY A 310 -24.25 3.26 16.93
N TRP A 311 -23.34 3.27 17.90
CA TRP A 311 -22.04 2.61 17.76
C TRP A 311 -21.82 1.58 18.86
N LYS A 312 -21.08 0.53 18.52
CA LYS A 312 -20.53 -0.45 19.46
C LYS A 312 -19.03 -0.24 19.56
N ARG A 313 -18.54 -0.05 20.79
CA ARG A 313 -17.12 0.07 21.11
C ARG A 313 -16.53 -1.29 21.41
N TYR A 314 -15.44 -1.59 20.72
CA TYR A 314 -14.51 -2.66 21.03
C TYR A 314 -13.26 -2.04 21.63
N ALA A 315 -13.11 -2.15 22.94
CA ALA A 315 -12.01 -1.54 23.67
C ALA A 315 -10.68 -2.20 23.30
N LEU A 316 -9.63 -1.39 23.20
CA LEU A 316 -8.27 -1.87 23.13
C LEU A 316 -7.63 -1.74 24.51
N TYR A 317 -6.92 -2.78 24.92
CA TYR A 317 -6.05 -2.74 26.07
C TYR A 317 -4.84 -1.88 25.72
N VAL A 318 -4.59 -0.84 26.51
CA VAL A 318 -3.47 0.10 26.30
C VAL A 318 -2.46 0.02 27.43
N THR A 319 -2.92 -0.02 28.69
CA THR A 319 -2.07 -0.10 29.89
C THR A 319 -2.91 -0.42 31.13
N ASP A 320 -2.30 -1.02 32.16
CA ASP A 320 -2.90 -1.30 33.48
C ASP A 320 -3.25 -0.01 34.27
N HIS A 321 -2.56 1.11 34.00
CA HIS A 321 -2.75 2.39 34.70
C HIS A 321 -3.46 3.42 33.82
N PHE A 322 -4.52 2.97 33.13
CA PHE A 322 -5.21 3.76 32.12
C PHE A 322 -5.79 5.08 32.68
N PRO A 323 -6.49 5.11 33.84
CA PRO A 323 -7.03 6.35 34.40
C PRO A 323 -5.95 7.37 34.76
N GLU A 324 -4.82 6.93 35.31
CA GLU A 324 -3.72 7.80 35.73
C GLU A 324 -2.97 8.35 34.52
N LYS A 325 -2.61 7.49 33.57
CA LYS A 325 -1.84 7.86 32.37
C LYS A 325 -2.59 8.83 31.47
N PHE A 326 -3.89 8.63 31.30
CA PHE A 326 -4.71 9.41 30.36
C PHE A 326 -5.65 10.40 31.05
N LYS A 327 -5.36 10.75 32.31
CA LYS A 327 -6.04 11.83 33.02
C LYS A 327 -5.88 13.14 32.24
N GLY A 328 -6.99 13.82 31.97
CA GLY A 328 -6.98 15.08 31.21
C GLY A 328 -6.82 14.91 29.71
N TRP A 329 -6.75 13.69 29.18
CA TRP A 329 -6.75 13.46 27.74
C TRP A 329 -8.18 13.50 27.18
N CYS A 330 -8.36 14.25 26.10
CA CYS A 330 -9.63 14.37 25.39
C CYS A 330 -9.92 13.09 24.60
N LYS A 331 -11.21 12.78 24.40
CA LYS A 331 -11.65 11.74 23.44
C LYS A 331 -11.88 12.36 22.06
N CYS A 332 -11.50 11.63 21.02
CA CYS A 332 -11.78 12.00 19.63
C CYS A 332 -11.88 10.74 18.75
N TYR A 333 -12.20 10.93 17.48
CA TYR A 333 -12.41 9.86 16.52
C TYR A 333 -11.62 10.11 15.24
N HIS A 334 -11.19 9.03 14.60
CA HIS A 334 -10.52 9.04 13.31
C HIS A 334 -11.21 8.08 12.34
N GLY A 335 -11.81 8.61 11.27
CA GLY A 335 -12.35 7.82 10.18
C GLY A 335 -11.23 7.30 9.27
N THR A 336 -11.31 6.05 8.83
CA THR A 336 -10.36 5.48 7.87
C THR A 336 -11.00 4.40 6.98
N LYS A 337 -10.24 3.89 6.02
CA LYS A 337 -10.64 2.73 5.19
C LYS A 337 -10.35 1.42 5.90
N PHE A 338 -11.16 0.38 5.65
CA PHE A 338 -10.96 -0.96 6.22
C PHE A 338 -9.60 -1.53 5.87
N SER A 339 -9.11 -1.26 4.65
CA SER A 339 -7.78 -1.70 4.21
C SER A 339 -6.62 -1.11 5.03
N TYR A 340 -6.86 0.01 5.73
CA TYR A 340 -5.85 0.69 6.54
C TYR A 340 -6.05 0.52 8.04
N GLY A 341 -7.25 0.13 8.50
CA GLY A 341 -7.58 -0.01 9.92
C GLY A 341 -6.55 -0.86 10.66
N LEU A 342 -6.25 -2.06 10.15
CA LEU A 342 -5.25 -2.92 10.76
C LEU A 342 -3.88 -2.24 10.77
N SER A 343 -3.37 -1.74 9.63
CA SER A 343 -2.05 -1.08 9.60
C SER A 343 -1.94 0.10 10.56
N ILE A 344 -3.01 0.86 10.76
CA ILE A 344 -3.04 1.98 11.71
C ILE A 344 -2.96 1.46 13.15
N LEU A 345 -3.71 0.40 13.47
CA LEU A 345 -3.62 -0.21 14.80
C LEU A 345 -2.20 -0.71 15.10
N LEU A 346 -1.50 -1.26 14.10
CA LEU A 346 -0.15 -1.82 14.30
C LEU A 346 0.96 -0.79 14.34
N CYS A 347 0.86 0.24 13.49
CA CYS A 347 1.96 1.15 13.21
C CYS A 347 1.70 2.56 13.73
N GLY A 348 0.46 2.89 14.10
CA GLY A 348 0.04 4.25 14.43
C GLY A 348 -0.52 5.04 13.26
N LEU A 349 -0.65 6.36 13.42
CA LEU A 349 -1.26 7.25 12.42
C LEU A 349 -0.21 8.00 11.62
N LYS A 350 -0.37 8.02 10.29
CA LYS A 350 0.45 8.85 9.39
C LYS A 350 -0.18 10.24 9.23
N PRO A 351 0.59 11.34 9.27
CA PRO A 351 0.09 12.68 8.95
C PRO A 351 -0.48 12.76 7.54
N ALA A 352 -1.55 13.54 7.36
CA ALA A 352 -2.14 13.75 6.05
C ALA A 352 -1.17 14.52 5.12
N GLU A 353 -0.93 13.97 3.92
CA GLU A 353 -0.09 14.60 2.88
C GLU A 353 -0.82 15.73 2.15
N ILE A 354 -2.12 15.52 1.87
CA ILE A 354 -3.02 16.53 1.27
C ILE A 354 -3.95 17.01 2.37
N ALA A 355 -3.81 18.28 2.76
CA ALA A 355 -4.35 18.77 4.01
C ALA A 355 -4.92 20.18 3.89
N ALA A 356 -6.21 20.35 4.15
CA ALA A 356 -6.89 21.65 4.08
C ALA A 356 -6.43 22.62 5.19
N HIS A 357 -5.99 22.09 6.33
CA HIS A 357 -5.58 22.87 7.50
C HIS A 357 -4.10 22.70 7.87
N GLY A 358 -3.32 22.12 6.96
CA GLY A 358 -1.88 21.85 7.13
C GLY A 358 -1.57 20.42 7.58
N LYS A 359 -0.28 20.06 7.52
CA LYS A 359 0.20 18.71 7.88
C LYS A 359 -0.08 18.40 9.35
N GLY A 360 -0.59 17.19 9.61
CA GLY A 360 -0.85 16.64 10.94
C GLY A 360 -1.84 15.47 10.87
N ILE A 361 -2.26 15.00 12.04
CA ILE A 361 -3.27 13.93 12.16
C ILE A 361 -4.65 14.56 12.34
N TYR A 362 -5.58 14.22 11.44
CA TYR A 362 -6.93 14.75 11.46
C TYR A 362 -7.85 13.85 12.29
N VAL A 363 -8.47 14.43 13.31
CA VAL A 363 -9.45 13.75 14.18
C VAL A 363 -10.62 14.69 14.46
N SER A 364 -11.68 14.18 15.08
CA SER A 364 -12.85 14.98 15.44
C SER A 364 -13.42 14.54 16.79
N PRO A 365 -13.95 15.44 17.62
CA PRO A 365 -14.78 15.06 18.75
C PRO A 365 -16.16 14.53 18.32
N SER A 366 -16.56 14.72 17.06
CA SER A 366 -17.83 14.23 16.52
C SER A 366 -17.65 12.93 15.74
N ILE A 367 -18.25 11.85 16.25
CA ILE A 367 -18.33 10.60 15.50
C ILE A 367 -19.22 10.74 14.26
N ASN A 368 -20.23 11.63 14.32
CA ASN A 368 -21.13 11.91 13.20
C ASN A 368 -20.42 12.61 12.03
N TYR A 369 -19.39 13.39 12.31
CA TYR A 369 -18.55 13.98 11.27
C TYR A 369 -17.64 12.94 10.61
N VAL A 370 -16.88 12.18 11.40
CA VAL A 370 -15.90 11.22 10.87
C VAL A 370 -16.54 9.99 10.23
N CYS A 371 -17.82 9.74 10.47
CA CYS A 371 -18.56 8.66 9.81
C CYS A 371 -18.97 9.02 8.37
N HIS A 372 -18.71 10.24 7.90
CA HIS A 372 -18.92 10.55 6.48
C HIS A 372 -18.06 9.63 5.60
N PRO A 373 -18.57 9.13 4.45
CA PRO A 373 -17.86 8.15 3.61
C PRO A 373 -16.49 8.62 3.08
N ARG A 374 -16.27 9.93 3.08
CA ARG A 374 -14.97 10.55 2.77
C ARG A 374 -13.86 10.10 3.73
N TYR A 375 -14.20 9.92 5.00
CA TYR A 375 -13.25 9.58 6.05
C TYR A 375 -13.36 8.12 6.44
N SER A 376 -14.58 7.62 6.66
CA SER A 376 -14.84 6.24 7.10
C SER A 376 -15.50 5.42 6.00
N GLU A 377 -14.82 4.38 5.52
CA GLU A 377 -15.35 3.49 4.48
C GLU A 377 -16.58 2.73 4.98
N ILE A 378 -17.57 2.59 4.11
CA ILE A 378 -18.77 1.76 4.33
C ILE A 378 -18.58 0.48 3.51
N LYS A 379 -18.86 -0.67 4.09
CA LYS A 379 -18.85 -1.95 3.37
C LYS A 379 -20.14 -2.69 3.50
N HIS A 380 -20.55 -3.31 2.40
CA HIS A 380 -21.61 -4.29 2.39
C HIS A 380 -21.12 -5.62 3.01
N ILE A 381 -22.00 -6.28 3.74
CA ILE A 381 -21.78 -7.56 4.42
C ILE A 381 -22.24 -8.66 3.46
N GLU A 382 -21.30 -9.11 2.63
CA GLU A 382 -21.58 -9.98 1.49
C GLU A 382 -21.50 -11.46 1.83
N THR A 383 -20.50 -11.86 2.63
CA THR A 383 -20.16 -13.28 2.78
C THR A 383 -20.92 -13.96 3.91
N PRO A 384 -21.22 -15.27 3.80
CA PRO A 384 -21.79 -16.04 4.90
C PRO A 384 -20.96 -15.95 6.19
N GLU A 385 -19.63 -15.87 6.09
CA GLU A 385 -18.73 -15.71 7.24
C GLU A 385 -18.90 -14.36 7.93
N GLN A 386 -19.04 -13.28 7.15
CA GLN A 386 -19.32 -11.95 7.71
C GLN A 386 -20.71 -11.93 8.37
N LYS A 387 -21.70 -12.55 7.73
CA LYS A 387 -23.06 -12.69 8.28
C LYS A 387 -23.13 -13.59 9.51
N LYS A 388 -22.13 -14.45 9.79
CA LYS A 388 -22.05 -15.15 11.09
C LYS A 388 -21.66 -14.20 12.23
N VAL A 389 -20.91 -13.14 11.91
CA VAL A 389 -20.41 -12.14 12.88
C VAL A 389 -21.39 -10.98 13.04
N PHE A 390 -22.06 -10.59 11.95
CA PHE A 390 -23.01 -9.49 11.86
C PHE A 390 -24.37 -10.00 11.37
N LYS A 391 -24.96 -10.94 12.11
CA LYS A 391 -26.17 -11.73 11.79
C LYS A 391 -27.26 -11.00 11.04
N SER A 392 -27.57 -9.77 11.46
CA SER A 392 -28.68 -8.95 10.93
C SER A 392 -28.21 -7.71 10.17
N GLY A 393 -26.90 -7.50 10.04
CA GLY A 393 -26.35 -6.38 9.32
C GLY A 393 -26.31 -6.59 7.81
N GLU A 394 -26.60 -5.54 7.07
CA GLU A 394 -26.30 -5.43 5.63
C GLU A 394 -25.05 -4.59 5.37
N TYR A 395 -24.81 -3.58 6.20
CA TYR A 395 -23.66 -2.68 6.07
C TYR A 395 -22.89 -2.56 7.38
N ILE A 396 -21.58 -2.37 7.25
CA ILE A 396 -20.67 -2.10 8.35
C ILE A 396 -19.84 -0.86 8.07
N GLN A 397 -19.63 -0.07 9.11
CA GLN A 397 -18.71 1.04 9.12
C GLN A 397 -17.89 1.00 10.41
N PHE A 398 -16.63 1.47 10.36
CA PHE A 398 -15.82 1.60 11.57
C PHE A 398 -15.01 2.90 11.60
N VAL A 399 -14.75 3.36 12.82
CA VAL A 399 -13.83 4.46 13.12
C VAL A 399 -12.96 4.08 14.31
N LEU A 400 -11.82 4.76 14.47
CA LEU A 400 -10.96 4.59 15.64
C LEU A 400 -11.41 5.58 16.74
N GLU A 401 -11.57 5.10 17.97
CA GLU A 401 -11.68 5.95 19.16
C GLU A 401 -10.28 6.22 19.70
N CYS A 402 -9.89 7.49 19.73
CA CYS A 402 -8.57 7.92 20.16
C CYS A 402 -8.64 8.77 21.43
N ARG A 403 -7.51 8.86 22.13
CA ARG A 403 -7.25 9.87 23.15
C ARG A 403 -6.10 10.77 22.73
N VAL A 404 -6.24 12.07 23.01
CA VAL A 404 -5.23 13.09 22.71
C VAL A 404 -5.04 14.01 23.92
N HIS A 405 -3.79 14.30 24.27
CA HIS A 405 -3.52 15.32 25.29
C HIS A 405 -3.83 16.72 24.72
N PRO A 406 -4.52 17.62 25.45
CA PRO A 406 -4.92 18.94 24.95
C PRO A 406 -3.77 19.75 24.34
N THR A 407 -2.56 19.67 24.92
CA THR A 407 -1.38 20.41 24.44
C THR A 407 -0.87 19.95 23.07
N ASN A 408 -1.28 18.77 22.62
CA ASN A 408 -0.91 18.22 21.31
C ASN A 408 -1.92 18.60 20.21
N ILE A 409 -3.03 19.26 20.55
CA ILE A 409 -3.98 19.77 19.58
C ILE A 409 -3.41 21.07 19.01
N LYS A 410 -2.84 20.99 17.81
CA LYS A 410 -2.23 22.14 17.12
C LYS A 410 -3.26 23.17 16.71
N ARG A 411 -4.42 22.70 16.21
CA ARG A 411 -5.52 23.55 15.77
C ARG A 411 -6.86 22.87 16.00
N ILE A 412 -7.85 23.68 16.37
CA ILE A 412 -9.27 23.36 16.31
C ILE A 412 -9.86 24.25 15.23
N VAL A 413 -10.48 23.64 14.23
CA VAL A 413 -10.88 24.30 12.99
C VAL A 413 -12.24 23.82 12.51
N LYS A 414 -12.76 24.56 11.52
CA LYS A 414 -14.02 24.24 10.88
C LYS A 414 -13.96 22.98 10.02
N GLU A 415 -15.11 22.41 9.73
CA GLU A 415 -15.28 21.30 8.81
C GLU A 415 -14.70 21.55 7.41
N THR A 416 -14.27 20.48 6.74
CA THR A 416 -13.65 20.52 5.40
C THR A 416 -14.58 20.02 4.29
N LEU A 417 -15.82 19.64 4.61
CA LEU A 417 -16.82 19.08 3.70
C LEU A 417 -17.80 20.13 3.15
N GLY A 418 -17.58 21.42 3.40
CA GLY A 418 -18.39 22.50 2.84
C GLY A 418 -19.86 22.43 3.26
N ALA A 419 -20.14 21.87 4.43
CA ALA A 419 -21.46 21.69 5.01
C ALA A 419 -21.88 22.85 5.94
N SER A 420 -21.36 24.06 5.72
CA SER A 420 -21.58 25.25 6.58
C SER A 420 -23.06 25.64 6.75
N GLY A 421 -23.94 25.27 5.81
CA GLY A 421 -25.38 25.55 5.88
C GLY A 421 -26.21 24.47 6.58
N THR A 422 -25.58 23.47 7.20
CA THR A 422 -26.30 22.38 7.89
C THR A 422 -25.61 22.01 9.19
N ILE A 423 -26.40 21.53 10.14
CA ILE A 423 -25.87 20.96 11.39
C ILE A 423 -25.30 19.58 11.06
N ILE A 424 -24.01 19.38 11.32
CA ILE A 424 -23.34 18.06 11.19
C ILE A 424 -23.58 17.24 12.45
N ASP A 425 -23.43 17.87 13.61
CA ASP A 425 -23.62 17.28 14.93
C ASP A 425 -24.35 18.30 15.81
N SER A 426 -25.43 17.90 16.46
CA SER A 426 -26.23 18.81 17.28
C SER A 426 -25.49 19.30 18.53
N ASN A 427 -24.43 18.61 18.93
CA ASN A 427 -23.66 18.92 20.14
C ASN A 427 -22.36 19.66 19.86
N ILE A 428 -21.90 19.71 18.60
CA ILE A 428 -20.59 20.25 18.22
C ILE A 428 -20.76 21.20 17.04
N ASN A 429 -20.38 22.46 17.23
CA ASN A 429 -20.43 23.46 16.16
C ASN A 429 -19.44 23.10 15.04
N ASN A 430 -19.88 23.24 13.79
CA ASN A 430 -19.09 22.99 12.59
C ASN A 430 -17.76 23.75 12.56
N ASP A 431 -17.64 24.91 13.22
CA ASP A 431 -16.42 25.74 13.25
C ASP A 431 -15.29 25.18 14.14
N ILE A 432 -15.61 24.17 14.96
CA ILE A 432 -14.66 23.55 15.91
C ILE A 432 -14.66 22.02 15.85
N ILE A 433 -15.24 21.45 14.79
CA ILE A 433 -15.50 20.00 14.68
C ILE A 433 -14.29 19.21 14.18
N GLU A 434 -13.26 19.86 13.62
CA GLU A 434 -12.08 19.18 13.10
C GLU A 434 -10.84 19.59 13.90
N TRP A 435 -10.08 18.61 14.37
CA TRP A 435 -8.88 18.81 15.18
C TRP A 435 -7.66 18.33 14.41
N LEU A 436 -6.64 19.19 14.36
CA LEU A 436 -5.34 18.87 13.82
C LEU A 436 -4.37 18.58 14.97
N ILE A 437 -3.94 17.33 15.09
CA ILE A 437 -2.98 16.90 16.11
C ILE A 437 -1.57 17.05 15.57
N ASP A 438 -0.67 17.54 16.43
CA ASP A 438 0.75 17.64 16.14
C ASP A 438 1.35 16.24 15.90
N ASP A 439 2.03 16.08 14.76
CA ASP A 439 2.78 14.89 14.42
C ASP A 439 4.16 14.87 15.09
N GLN A 440 4.56 15.94 15.79
CA GLN A 440 5.86 16.10 16.43
C GLN A 440 7.02 15.88 15.44
N ASN A 441 6.81 16.24 14.17
CA ASN A 441 7.70 15.95 13.04
C ASN A 441 7.98 14.46 12.81
N LYS A 442 7.12 13.56 13.31
CA LYS A 442 7.20 12.11 13.08
C LYS A 442 6.47 11.76 11.78
N ASP A 443 7.06 10.85 10.99
CA ASP A 443 6.39 10.31 9.81
C ASP A 443 5.16 9.47 10.16
N VAL A 444 5.17 8.84 11.33
CA VAL A 444 4.09 8.06 11.90
C VAL A 444 4.07 8.30 13.40
N VAL A 445 2.89 8.59 13.95
CA VAL A 445 2.67 8.68 15.39
C VAL A 445 2.28 7.30 15.90
N ASP A 446 3.27 6.55 16.40
CA ASP A 446 3.10 5.22 16.99
C ASP A 446 2.29 5.30 18.28
N PHE A 447 1.21 4.51 18.39
CA PHE A 447 0.36 4.47 19.58
C PHE A 447 1.05 3.86 20.81
N ASN A 448 2.14 3.13 20.61
CA ASN A 448 2.91 2.52 21.69
C ASN A 448 4.05 3.42 22.19
N ASP A 449 4.29 4.55 21.52
CA ASP A 449 5.27 5.53 21.99
C ASP A 449 4.79 6.12 23.32
N PRO A 450 5.60 6.08 24.41
CA PRO A 450 5.23 6.71 25.68
C PRO A 450 4.95 8.21 25.54
N ASP A 451 5.55 8.86 24.55
CA ASP A 451 5.40 10.28 24.25
C ASP A 451 4.46 10.52 23.04
N ALA A 452 3.66 9.52 22.66
CA ALA A 452 2.71 9.62 21.55
C ALA A 452 1.79 10.83 21.73
N SER A 453 1.61 11.61 20.67
CA SER A 453 0.70 12.76 20.71
C SER A 453 -0.78 12.34 20.77
N ILE A 454 -1.07 11.12 20.31
CA ILE A 454 -2.39 10.50 20.23
C ILE A 454 -2.26 8.98 20.42
N VAL A 455 -3.25 8.34 21.03
CA VAL A 455 -3.32 6.87 21.18
C VAL A 455 -4.70 6.36 20.74
N CYS A 456 -4.75 5.19 20.10
CA CYS A 456 -6.01 4.50 19.83
C CYS A 456 -6.42 3.65 21.04
N THR A 457 -7.64 3.86 21.53
CA THR A 457 -8.17 3.21 22.74
C THR A 457 -9.35 2.29 22.46
N GLY A 458 -9.89 2.32 21.23
CA GLY A 458 -11.01 1.50 20.85
C GLY A 458 -11.30 1.53 19.36
N LEU A 459 -12.07 0.54 18.91
CA LEU A 459 -12.73 0.53 17.61
C LEU A 459 -14.20 0.82 17.82
N MET A 460 -14.75 1.78 17.11
CA MET A 460 -16.18 2.04 17.07
C MET A 460 -16.73 1.40 15.80
N ILE A 461 -17.67 0.48 15.94
CA ILE A 461 -18.31 -0.23 14.82
C ILE A 461 -19.79 0.14 14.80
N ARG A 462 -20.30 0.48 13.62
CA ARG A 462 -21.73 0.65 13.35
C ARG A 462 -22.14 -0.39 12.32
N VAL A 463 -23.19 -1.12 12.64
CA VAL A 463 -23.82 -2.12 11.76
C VAL A 463 -25.24 -1.67 11.48
N THR A 464 -25.65 -1.71 10.22
CA THR A 464 -26.98 -1.25 9.80
C THR A 464 -27.64 -2.24 8.86
N ASP A 465 -28.97 -2.27 8.88
CA ASP A 465 -29.80 -3.11 7.99
C ASP A 465 -29.97 -2.53 6.58
N ASN A 466 -29.50 -1.31 6.34
CA ASN A 466 -29.48 -0.64 5.06
C ASN A 466 -28.28 0.34 5.01
N HIS A 467 -28.07 1.05 3.91
CA HIS A 467 -26.94 1.96 3.78
C HIS A 467 -27.00 3.06 4.86
N PRO A 468 -25.91 3.31 5.64
CA PRO A 468 -25.95 4.23 6.78
C PRO A 468 -26.20 5.69 6.38
N GLY A 469 -26.06 6.05 5.11
CA GLY A 469 -26.47 7.35 4.57
C GLY A 469 -27.99 7.63 4.65
N LEU A 470 -28.81 6.63 4.97
CA LEU A 470 -30.23 6.77 5.22
C LEU A 470 -30.58 7.00 6.71
N LEU A 471 -29.57 6.98 7.60
CA LEU A 471 -29.77 7.31 9.01
C LEU A 471 -30.05 8.81 9.18
N PRO A 472 -30.91 9.22 10.13
CA PRO A 472 -31.22 10.63 10.36
C PRO A 472 -29.99 11.52 10.62
N GLU A 473 -29.00 11.01 11.36
CA GLU A 473 -27.75 11.74 11.64
C GLU A 473 -26.85 11.90 10.42
N SER A 474 -27.11 11.17 9.33
CA SER A 474 -26.39 11.24 8.06
C SER A 474 -27.06 12.17 7.05
N ASP A 475 -28.16 12.83 7.43
CA ASP A 475 -28.90 13.77 6.57
C ASP A 475 -28.04 14.90 5.98
N TRP A 476 -27.03 15.33 6.72
CA TRP A 476 -26.12 16.39 6.28
C TRP A 476 -25.19 15.94 5.15
N TRP A 477 -24.99 14.63 4.93
CA TRP A 477 -24.10 14.11 3.89
C TRP A 477 -24.51 14.65 2.52
N PHE A 478 -25.81 14.64 2.22
CA PHE A 478 -26.42 15.13 0.97
C PHE A 478 -26.27 16.64 0.74
N LYS A 479 -25.83 17.40 1.75
CA LYS A 479 -25.61 18.85 1.69
C LYS A 479 -24.12 19.21 1.66
N SER A 480 -23.23 18.23 1.78
CA SER A 480 -21.79 18.43 1.62
C SER A 480 -21.45 18.79 0.17
N HIS A 481 -20.35 19.51 -0.05
CA HIS A 481 -19.91 19.89 -1.41
C HIS A 481 -19.63 18.68 -2.31
N LEU A 482 -19.38 17.51 -1.71
CA LEU A 482 -19.11 16.25 -2.40
C LEU A 482 -20.35 15.70 -3.13
N CYS A 483 -21.56 16.07 -2.73
CA CYS A 483 -22.81 15.63 -3.38
C CYS A 483 -23.15 16.41 -4.65
N ASN A 484 -22.58 17.61 -4.85
CA ASN A 484 -22.88 18.44 -6.02
C ASN A 484 -21.99 18.13 -7.23
N THR A 485 -21.05 17.20 -7.10
CA THR A 485 -20.15 16.84 -8.20
C THR A 485 -20.53 15.46 -8.73
N LYS A 486 -20.71 15.33 -10.06
CA LYS A 486 -20.63 14.06 -10.79
C LYS A 486 -19.28 13.32 -10.59
N ARG A 487 -18.39 13.85 -9.73
CA ARG A 487 -17.00 13.45 -9.46
C ARG A 487 -16.80 12.87 -8.05
N CYS A 488 -17.85 12.43 -7.36
CA CYS A 488 -17.68 11.55 -6.20
C CYS A 488 -17.28 10.10 -6.61
N CYS A 489 -16.72 9.91 -7.81
CA CYS A 489 -16.19 8.64 -8.32
C CYS A 489 -15.13 7.99 -7.40
N CYS A 490 -14.63 8.69 -6.37
CA CYS A 490 -13.69 8.16 -5.40
C CYS A 490 -14.33 7.49 -4.17
N LEU A 491 -15.64 7.66 -3.95
CA LEU A 491 -16.34 7.10 -2.78
C LEU A 491 -17.11 5.81 -3.06
N ASP A 492 -17.30 5.46 -4.35
CA ASP A 492 -18.06 4.27 -4.78
C ASP A 492 -19.48 4.22 -4.15
N ILE A 493 -20.11 5.40 -4.00
CA ILE A 493 -21.46 5.57 -3.45
C ILE A 493 -22.29 6.37 -4.44
N ASP A 494 -23.46 5.85 -4.80
CA ASP A 494 -24.46 6.55 -5.59
C ASP A 494 -25.38 7.38 -4.67
N PHE A 495 -25.03 8.65 -4.49
CA PHE A 495 -25.83 9.58 -3.68
C PHE A 495 -27.19 9.88 -4.31
N ASP A 496 -27.35 9.78 -5.62
CA ASP A 496 -28.64 10.00 -6.28
C ASP A 496 -29.58 8.83 -5.99
N GLU A 497 -29.07 7.60 -6.04
CA GLU A 497 -29.82 6.42 -5.63
C GLU A 497 -30.23 6.49 -4.15
N LEU A 498 -29.29 6.80 -3.25
CA LEU A 498 -29.59 6.94 -1.82
C LEU A 498 -30.64 8.03 -1.56
N LYS A 499 -30.57 9.15 -2.29
CA LYS A 499 -31.56 10.23 -2.20
C LYS A 499 -32.93 9.76 -2.71
N GLN A 500 -32.98 8.96 -3.77
CA GLN A 500 -34.23 8.36 -4.25
C GLN A 500 -34.80 7.37 -3.23
N GLN A 501 -33.98 6.52 -2.62
CA GLN A 501 -34.41 5.60 -1.56
C GLN A 501 -34.99 6.37 -0.37
N LYS A 502 -34.31 7.45 0.06
CA LYS A 502 -34.79 8.35 1.10
C LYS A 502 -36.13 9.01 0.75
N ASN A 503 -36.29 9.49 -0.49
CA ASN A 503 -37.55 10.08 -0.96
C ASN A 503 -38.70 9.06 -1.01
N LYS A 504 -38.39 7.77 -1.16
CA LYS A 504 -39.33 6.65 -1.04
C LYS A 504 -39.54 6.19 0.40
N ALA A 505 -39.11 6.98 1.38
CA ALA A 505 -39.18 6.67 2.81
C ALA A 505 -38.54 5.33 3.21
N HIS A 506 -37.49 4.89 2.49
CA HIS A 506 -36.66 3.80 2.98
C HIS A 506 -35.96 4.26 4.26
N THR A 507 -36.05 3.44 5.30
CA THR A 507 -35.38 3.67 6.58
C THR A 507 -34.12 2.81 6.67
N CYS A 508 -33.26 3.20 7.59
CA CYS A 508 -32.09 2.44 8.00
C CYS A 508 -32.11 2.39 9.52
N ASN A 509 -31.95 1.20 10.06
CA ASN A 509 -31.88 0.93 11.49
C ASN A 509 -30.47 0.47 11.84
N ILE A 510 -30.06 0.83 13.04
CA ILE A 510 -28.81 0.36 13.63
C ILE A 510 -29.09 -0.99 14.27
N VAL A 511 -28.24 -1.96 13.96
CA VAL A 511 -28.34 -3.33 14.41
C VAL A 511 -27.40 -3.50 15.60
N TYR A 512 -27.97 -3.66 16.79
CA TYR A 512 -27.24 -3.92 18.02
C TYR A 512 -27.26 -5.43 18.30
N GLU A 513 -26.15 -6.12 18.03
CA GLU A 513 -25.97 -7.56 18.32
C GLU A 513 -25.28 -7.83 19.65
#